data_AF-A0A957YB68-F1
#
_entry.id   AF-A0A957YB68-F1
#
_cell.length_a   1.000
_cell.length_b   1.000
_cell.length_c   1.000
_cell.angle_alpha   90.00
_cell.angle_beta   90.00
_cell.angle_gamma   90.00
#
_symmetry.space_group_name_H-M   'P 1'
#
loop_
_entity.id
_entity.type
_entity.pdbx_description
1 polymer ?
#
loop_
_entity_poly.entity_id
_entity_poly.type
_entity_poly.pdbx_seq_one_letter_code
_entity_poly.pdbx_strand_id
1 'polypeptide(L)'
;MADFNKDRIRVHIEGKEFSVVGGGFQNMLAAVKQINGRRFVGALKVWQLPGKAEEIKNQLAISGFQLEGGTPVAEESPAPASAAAPASFGNDRIRVTVQGHPLAVVGGGFREMLDAVKNLPGRRFDSDSKMWEIPGDAGIIKNLIETAGFQLEGAEKITSTPPLASKGTPPPSYAPPPTPKAAPPPAYEEPDFSDEIDIPDYETPDWWDDGNMPPPMEPPDWWDEEPSDVPVDYPMTPSSSARPSARSTDSSGGGDDQIRIRIGGIPMVVTGGSFQTMLGVIKNIPGRRFHSGDKVWDIPDDSTIDSVQQVVNAAGFILKRG
;
A
#
# COMPACT_ATOMS: atom_id res chain seq x y z
N MET A 1 -13.69 -42.68 5.36
CA MET A 1 -13.82 -41.56 4.41
C MET A 1 -13.21 -40.36 5.10
N ALA A 2 -12.03 -39.92 4.67
CA ALA A 2 -11.35 -38.80 5.29
C ALA A 2 -12.12 -37.51 4.96
N ASP A 3 -12.59 -36.80 5.97
CA ASP A 3 -13.06 -35.43 5.86
C ASP A 3 -11.86 -34.57 5.45
N PHE A 4 -11.61 -34.48 4.14
CA PHE A 4 -10.78 -33.42 3.60
C PHE A 4 -11.44 -32.12 4.02
N ASN A 5 -10.85 -31.43 4.99
CA ASN A 5 -11.11 -30.02 5.28
C ASN A 5 -10.89 -29.27 3.97
N LYS A 6 -11.94 -29.19 3.15
CA LYS A 6 -11.91 -28.47 1.88
C LYS A 6 -11.67 -27.02 2.25
N ASP A 7 -10.51 -26.51 1.88
CA ASP A 7 -10.24 -25.07 1.90
C ASP A 7 -11.41 -24.35 1.22
N ARG A 8 -11.86 -23.24 1.81
CA ARG A 8 -12.93 -22.40 1.26
C ARG A 8 -12.53 -20.94 1.33
N ILE A 9 -12.81 -20.20 0.27
CA ILE A 9 -12.66 -18.74 0.25
C ILE A 9 -14.05 -18.10 0.23
N ARG A 10 -14.34 -17.28 1.24
CA ARG A 10 -15.61 -16.55 1.33
C ARG A 10 -15.56 -15.32 0.43
N VAL A 11 -16.55 -15.17 -0.43
CA VAL A 11 -16.68 -14.04 -1.36
C VAL A 11 -18.07 -13.41 -1.26
N HIS A 12 -18.15 -12.08 -1.44
CA HIS A 12 -19.39 -11.32 -1.40
C HIS A 12 -19.69 -10.75 -2.78
N ILE A 13 -20.84 -11.09 -3.32
CA ILE A 13 -21.28 -10.69 -4.67
C ILE A 13 -22.73 -10.19 -4.54
N GLU A 14 -23.00 -8.95 -4.95
CA GLU A 14 -24.34 -8.32 -4.91
C GLU A 14 -25.06 -8.47 -3.54
N GLY A 15 -24.34 -8.30 -2.44
CA GLY A 15 -24.95 -8.42 -1.11
C GLY A 15 -25.10 -9.87 -0.61
N LYS A 16 -24.81 -10.88 -1.42
CA LYS A 16 -24.90 -12.30 -1.07
C LYS A 16 -23.53 -12.90 -0.83
N GLU A 17 -23.45 -13.80 0.15
CA GLU A 17 -22.21 -14.50 0.49
C GLU A 17 -22.14 -15.85 -0.23
N PHE A 18 -20.98 -16.13 -0.81
CA PHE A 18 -20.67 -17.35 -1.53
C PHE A 18 -19.33 -17.92 -1.02
N SER A 19 -19.12 -19.21 -1.24
CA SER A 19 -17.87 -19.91 -0.97
C SER A 19 -17.29 -20.45 -2.27
N VAL A 20 -16.05 -20.10 -2.57
CA VAL A 20 -15.30 -20.69 -3.67
C VAL A 20 -14.65 -21.98 -3.17
N VAL A 21 -14.87 -23.08 -3.89
CA VAL A 21 -14.33 -24.42 -3.61
C VAL A 21 -13.77 -25.06 -4.90
N GLY A 22 -12.98 -26.13 -4.77
CA GLY A 22 -12.54 -26.92 -5.93
C GLY A 22 -11.04 -27.01 -6.17
N GLY A 23 -10.20 -26.61 -5.21
CA GLY A 23 -8.75 -26.79 -5.29
C GLY A 23 -8.03 -26.37 -4.02
N GLY A 24 -6.70 -26.27 -4.06
CA GLY A 24 -5.90 -25.75 -2.95
C GLY A 24 -6.14 -24.25 -2.71
N PHE A 25 -6.04 -23.82 -1.45
CA PHE A 25 -6.28 -22.43 -1.03
C PHE A 25 -5.56 -21.38 -1.90
N GLN A 26 -4.28 -21.58 -2.22
CA GLN A 26 -3.49 -20.64 -3.01
C GLN A 26 -4.04 -20.47 -4.44
N ASN A 27 -4.45 -21.58 -5.08
CA ASN A 27 -4.98 -21.55 -6.44
C ASN A 27 -6.36 -20.86 -6.47
N MET A 28 -7.21 -21.13 -5.48
CA MET A 28 -8.49 -20.43 -5.35
C MET A 28 -8.28 -18.93 -5.11
N LEU A 29 -7.32 -18.56 -4.25
CA LEU A 29 -7.01 -17.16 -3.97
C LEU A 29 -6.46 -16.45 -5.20
N ALA A 30 -5.61 -17.12 -6.00
CA ALA A 30 -5.10 -16.60 -7.25
C ALA A 30 -6.22 -16.33 -8.26
N ALA A 31 -7.19 -17.24 -8.39
CA ALA A 31 -8.34 -17.05 -9.26
C ALA A 31 -9.23 -15.88 -8.80
N VAL A 32 -9.54 -15.78 -7.50
CA VAL A 32 -10.27 -14.63 -6.94
C VAL A 32 -9.48 -13.32 -7.17
N LYS A 33 -8.14 -13.38 -7.12
CA LYS A 33 -7.25 -12.26 -7.43
C LYS A 33 -7.15 -11.91 -8.91
N GLN A 34 -7.70 -12.68 -9.84
CA GLN A 34 -7.73 -12.28 -11.26
C GLN A 34 -8.96 -11.44 -11.60
N ILE A 35 -10.00 -11.47 -10.76
CA ILE A 35 -11.26 -10.74 -10.99
C ILE A 35 -11.03 -9.23 -10.84
N ASN A 36 -11.38 -8.45 -11.87
CA ASN A 36 -11.17 -7.01 -11.88
C ASN A 36 -12.09 -6.29 -10.88
N GLY A 37 -11.58 -5.26 -10.21
CA GLY A 37 -12.34 -4.44 -9.26
C GLY A 37 -12.67 -5.12 -7.92
N ARG A 38 -12.09 -6.30 -7.65
CA ARG A 38 -12.15 -6.97 -6.34
C ARG A 38 -11.62 -6.08 -5.21
N ARG A 39 -12.22 -6.20 -4.03
CA ARG A 39 -11.72 -5.57 -2.79
C ARG A 39 -11.77 -6.55 -1.63
N PHE A 40 -10.72 -6.59 -0.81
CA PHE A 40 -10.72 -7.41 0.39
C PHE A 40 -11.30 -6.65 1.57
N VAL A 41 -12.36 -7.18 2.19
CA VAL A 41 -12.99 -6.60 3.38
C VAL A 41 -12.41 -7.29 4.61
N GLY A 42 -11.34 -6.72 5.15
CA GLY A 42 -10.57 -7.31 6.25
C GLY A 42 -11.38 -7.59 7.52
N ALA A 43 -12.38 -6.75 7.82
CA ALA A 43 -13.27 -6.93 8.98
C ALA A 43 -14.05 -8.26 8.94
N LEU A 44 -14.46 -8.69 7.75
CA LEU A 44 -15.22 -9.93 7.54
C LEU A 44 -14.34 -11.09 7.08
N LYS A 45 -13.07 -10.82 6.73
CA LYS A 45 -12.18 -11.74 6.00
C LYS A 45 -12.83 -12.31 4.72
N VAL A 46 -13.57 -11.46 4.01
CA VAL A 46 -14.31 -11.81 2.78
C VAL A 46 -13.80 -10.97 1.62
N TRP A 47 -13.71 -11.58 0.43
CA TRP A 47 -13.43 -10.86 -0.81
C TRP A 47 -14.73 -10.35 -1.44
N GLN A 48 -14.87 -9.05 -1.63
CA GLN A 48 -16.00 -8.48 -2.34
C GLN A 48 -15.67 -8.32 -3.81
N LEU A 49 -16.51 -8.92 -4.66
CA LEU A 49 -16.33 -8.98 -6.10
C LEU A 49 -17.44 -8.15 -6.78
N PRO A 50 -17.09 -7.25 -7.70
CA PRO A 50 -18.08 -6.50 -8.46
C PRO A 50 -18.65 -7.39 -9.58
N GLY A 51 -19.92 -7.16 -9.95
CA GLY A 51 -20.60 -7.88 -11.02
C GLY A 51 -21.64 -8.87 -10.53
N LYS A 52 -22.24 -9.62 -11.46
CA LYS A 52 -23.30 -10.60 -11.18
C LYS A 52 -22.73 -11.94 -10.76
N ALA A 53 -23.41 -12.64 -9.85
CA ALA A 53 -22.97 -13.96 -9.39
C ALA A 53 -22.74 -14.98 -10.52
N GLU A 54 -23.56 -14.94 -11.58
CA GLU A 54 -23.39 -15.84 -12.74
C GLU A 54 -22.12 -15.57 -13.54
N GLU A 55 -21.75 -14.30 -13.72
CA GLU A 55 -20.53 -13.93 -14.44
C GLU A 55 -19.29 -14.38 -13.68
N ILE A 56 -19.27 -14.14 -12.36
CA ILE A 56 -18.19 -14.60 -11.48
C ILE A 56 -18.13 -16.12 -11.43
N LYS A 57 -19.27 -16.81 -11.41
CA LYS A 57 -19.34 -18.27 -11.47
C LYS A 57 -18.74 -18.80 -12.77
N ASN A 58 -19.04 -18.18 -13.91
CA ASN A 58 -18.47 -18.58 -15.20
C ASN A 58 -16.95 -18.35 -15.25
N GLN A 59 -16.47 -17.21 -14.73
CA GLN A 59 -15.03 -16.94 -14.66
C GLN A 59 -14.29 -17.94 -13.77
N LEU A 60 -14.85 -18.26 -12.59
CA LEU A 60 -14.26 -19.26 -11.69
C LEU A 60 -14.29 -20.67 -12.29
N ALA A 61 -15.35 -21.01 -13.03
CA ALA A 61 -15.48 -22.30 -13.71
C ALA A 61 -14.42 -22.50 -14.81
N ILE A 62 -14.03 -21.45 -15.54
CA ILE A 62 -12.92 -21.50 -16.52
C ILE A 62 -11.60 -21.90 -15.83
N SER A 63 -11.40 -21.46 -14.60
CA SER A 63 -10.23 -21.79 -13.78
C SER A 63 -10.37 -23.10 -12.99
N GLY A 64 -11.45 -23.86 -13.19
CA GLY A 64 -11.69 -25.15 -12.52
C GLY A 64 -12.30 -25.05 -11.11
N PHE A 65 -12.76 -23.88 -10.69
CA PHE A 65 -13.35 -23.67 -9.36
C PHE A 65 -14.88 -23.58 -9.43
N GLN A 66 -15.52 -23.96 -8.33
CA GLN A 66 -16.97 -23.93 -8.17
C GLN A 66 -17.35 -22.88 -7.13
N LEU A 67 -18.40 -22.12 -7.43
CA LEU A 67 -19.01 -21.18 -6.51
C LEU A 67 -20.21 -21.87 -5.83
N GLU A 68 -20.08 -22.19 -4.55
CA GLU A 68 -21.12 -22.76 -3.71
C GLU A 68 -21.76 -21.69 -2.81
N GLY A 69 -23.03 -21.85 -2.46
CA GLY A 69 -23.76 -20.91 -1.60
C GLY A 69 -24.69 -19.96 -2.36
N GLY A 70 -24.79 -18.72 -1.91
CA GLY A 70 -25.81 -17.77 -2.39
C GLY A 70 -27.02 -17.68 -1.49
N THR A 71 -26.90 -18.16 -0.24
CA THR A 71 -27.85 -17.79 0.81
C THR A 71 -27.86 -16.26 0.86
N PRO A 72 -29.03 -15.62 0.66
CA PRO A 72 -29.10 -14.19 0.91
C PRO A 72 -28.57 -14.01 2.33
N VAL A 73 -27.51 -13.21 2.48
CA VAL A 73 -27.17 -12.66 3.79
C VAL A 73 -28.47 -12.03 4.21
N ALA A 74 -29.12 -12.60 5.23
CA ALA A 74 -30.40 -12.11 5.70
C ALA A 74 -30.18 -10.61 5.91
N GLU A 75 -30.73 -9.83 4.99
CA GLU A 75 -30.78 -8.39 5.09
C GLU A 75 -31.46 -8.21 6.44
N GLU A 76 -30.70 -7.70 7.42
CA GLU A 76 -31.22 -7.37 8.74
C GLU A 76 -32.39 -6.42 8.50
N SER A 77 -33.57 -7.01 8.37
CA SER A 77 -34.82 -6.29 8.27
C SER A 77 -34.92 -5.50 9.57
N PRO A 78 -34.96 -4.16 9.53
CA PRO A 78 -35.03 -3.36 10.74
C PRO A 78 -36.32 -3.75 11.48
N ALA A 79 -36.17 -4.44 12.61
CA ALA A 79 -37.28 -4.79 13.47
C ALA A 79 -37.95 -3.52 14.00
N PRO A 80 -39.29 -3.50 14.15
CA PRO A 80 -40.01 -2.32 14.60
C PRO A 80 -39.62 -1.96 16.03
N ALA A 81 -39.28 -0.68 16.22
CA ALA A 81 -39.16 0.07 17.47
C ALA A 81 -39.52 -0.73 18.74
N SER A 82 -38.53 -1.41 19.33
CA SER A 82 -38.58 -1.85 20.72
C SER A 82 -37.49 -1.11 21.49
N ALA A 83 -37.95 -0.38 22.49
CA ALA A 83 -37.23 0.48 23.43
C ALA A 83 -35.72 0.20 23.59
N ALA A 84 -34.94 1.20 23.18
CA ALA A 84 -33.66 1.64 23.73
C ALA A 84 -32.92 0.63 24.64
N ALA A 85 -32.15 -0.27 24.04
CA ALA A 85 -30.89 -0.69 24.62
C ALA A 85 -29.77 0.14 23.94
N PRO A 86 -28.85 0.77 24.69
CA PRO A 86 -27.78 1.56 24.09
C PRO A 86 -26.96 0.66 23.16
N ALA A 87 -26.76 1.12 21.92
CA ALA A 87 -25.90 0.48 20.96
C ALA A 87 -24.58 0.11 21.65
N SER A 88 -24.17 -1.15 21.53
CA SER A 88 -22.83 -1.54 21.94
C SER A 88 -21.89 -0.88 20.94
N PHE A 89 -21.47 0.34 21.25
CA PHE A 89 -20.38 1.02 20.58
C PHE A 89 -19.20 0.04 20.59
N GLY A 90 -18.78 -0.41 19.41
CA GLY A 90 -17.54 -1.14 19.31
C GLY A 90 -16.45 -0.32 20.01
N ASN A 91 -15.61 -0.98 20.81
CA ASN A 91 -14.46 -0.35 21.48
C ASN A 91 -13.38 0.08 20.47
N ASP A 92 -13.79 0.58 19.30
CA ASP A 92 -12.92 1.12 18.28
C ASP A 92 -12.40 2.45 18.80
N ARG A 93 -11.07 2.51 18.90
CA ARG A 93 -10.33 3.66 19.38
C ARG A 93 -9.15 3.89 18.46
N ILE A 94 -8.99 5.13 17.99
CA ILE A 94 -7.84 5.50 17.17
C ILE A 94 -6.84 6.21 18.06
N ARG A 95 -5.63 5.64 18.17
CA ARG A 95 -4.55 6.21 18.96
C ARG A 95 -3.89 7.35 18.21
N VAL A 96 -3.85 8.51 18.84
CA VAL A 96 -3.22 9.72 18.31
C VAL A 96 -2.27 10.30 19.34
N THR A 97 -1.21 10.97 18.91
CA THR A 97 -0.25 11.66 19.76
C THR A 97 -0.28 13.14 19.39
N VAL A 98 -0.60 13.99 20.37
CA VAL A 98 -0.64 15.44 20.19
C VAL A 98 0.38 16.05 21.15
N GLN A 99 1.40 16.73 20.62
CA GLN A 99 2.52 17.27 21.42
C GLN A 99 3.20 16.24 22.35
N GLY A 100 3.36 15.00 21.88
CA GLY A 100 3.95 13.92 22.67
C GLY A 100 3.01 13.33 23.73
N HIS A 101 1.74 13.72 23.76
CA HIS A 101 0.74 13.13 24.64
C HIS A 101 -0.14 12.13 23.89
N PRO A 102 -0.19 10.86 24.35
CA PRO A 102 -1.04 9.85 23.75
C PRO A 102 -2.51 10.09 24.14
N LEU A 103 -3.34 10.23 23.13
CA LEU A 103 -4.78 10.47 23.20
C LEU A 103 -5.50 9.40 22.35
N ALA A 104 -6.80 9.26 22.57
CA ALA A 104 -7.63 8.35 21.78
C ALA A 104 -8.85 9.09 21.23
N VAL A 105 -9.12 8.92 19.94
CA VAL A 105 -10.39 9.36 19.33
C VAL A 105 -11.39 8.21 19.45
N VAL A 106 -12.55 8.50 20.04
CA VAL A 106 -13.65 7.56 20.29
C VAL A 106 -15.00 8.20 19.89
N GLY A 107 -16.07 7.41 19.83
CA GLY A 107 -17.44 7.93 19.67
C GLY A 107 -18.08 7.76 18.30
N GLY A 108 -17.53 6.93 17.40
CA GLY A 108 -18.16 6.63 16.11
C GLY A 108 -17.58 5.39 15.43
N GLY A 109 -17.94 5.17 14.17
CA GLY A 109 -17.38 4.04 13.41
C GLY A 109 -15.88 4.26 13.12
N PHE A 110 -15.07 3.20 13.20
CA PHE A 110 -13.61 3.29 12.97
C PHE A 110 -13.25 4.05 11.69
N ARG A 111 -14.01 3.84 10.61
CA ARG A 111 -13.76 4.48 9.32
C ARG A 111 -14.01 5.99 9.36
N GLU A 112 -15.04 6.43 10.06
CA GLU A 112 -15.40 7.84 10.19
C GLU A 112 -14.40 8.56 11.11
N MET A 113 -14.04 7.92 12.24
CA MET A 113 -12.97 8.42 13.12
C MET A 113 -11.64 8.56 12.37
N LEU A 114 -11.29 7.57 11.53
CA LEU A 114 -10.06 7.60 10.75
C LEU A 114 -10.09 8.73 9.72
N ASP A 115 -11.24 8.97 9.09
CA ASP A 115 -11.41 10.06 8.14
C ASP A 115 -11.26 11.43 8.82
N ALA A 116 -11.84 11.60 10.01
CA ALA A 116 -11.67 12.80 10.83
C ALA A 116 -10.20 13.05 11.19
N VAL A 117 -9.48 12.03 11.67
CA VAL A 117 -8.04 12.14 11.96
C VAL A 117 -7.24 12.44 10.69
N LYS A 118 -7.63 11.85 9.56
CA LYS A 118 -7.05 12.12 8.23
C LYS A 118 -7.40 13.48 7.67
N ASN A 119 -8.30 14.25 8.25
CA ASN A 119 -8.57 15.61 7.81
C ASN A 119 -7.80 16.66 8.64
N LEU A 120 -7.09 16.24 9.70
CA LEU A 120 -6.29 17.14 10.53
C LEU A 120 -5.01 17.61 9.81
N PRO A 121 -4.69 18.91 9.83
CA PRO A 121 -3.50 19.44 9.17
C PRO A 121 -2.20 18.94 9.83
N GLY A 122 -1.14 18.74 9.03
CA GLY A 122 0.20 18.43 9.52
C GLY A 122 0.41 17.02 10.09
N ARG A 123 -0.63 16.17 10.08
CA ARG A 123 -0.56 14.79 10.60
C ARG A 123 0.52 13.94 9.92
N ARG A 124 1.20 13.11 10.70
CA ARG A 124 2.10 12.04 10.23
C ARG A 124 1.69 10.72 10.87
N PHE A 125 1.76 9.63 10.11
CA PHE A 125 1.49 8.30 10.65
C PHE A 125 2.81 7.60 10.94
N ASP A 126 3.03 7.25 12.21
CA ASP A 126 4.16 6.44 12.64
C ASP A 126 3.78 4.96 12.46
N SER A 127 4.46 4.29 11.53
CA SER A 127 4.22 2.89 11.21
C SER A 127 4.70 1.91 12.27
N ASP A 128 5.70 2.29 13.07
CA ASP A 128 6.30 1.46 14.12
C ASP A 128 5.39 1.48 15.35
N SER A 129 4.96 2.67 15.74
CA SER A 129 4.06 2.88 16.88
C SER A 129 2.58 2.62 16.56
N LYS A 130 2.21 2.56 15.27
CA LYS A 130 0.81 2.54 14.80
C LYS A 130 0.00 3.71 15.37
N MET A 131 0.63 4.88 15.51
CA MET A 131 0.01 6.08 16.07
C MET A 131 0.05 7.22 15.07
N TRP A 132 -1.00 8.03 15.06
CA TRP A 132 -1.00 9.29 14.32
C TRP A 132 -0.38 10.37 15.17
N GLU A 133 0.66 11.03 14.70
CA GLU A 133 1.20 12.20 15.36
C GLU A 133 0.67 13.46 14.69
N ILE A 134 0.04 14.31 15.49
CA ILE A 134 -0.65 15.51 15.01
C ILE A 134 0.06 16.71 15.64
N PRO A 135 0.81 17.50 14.86
CA PRO A 135 1.40 18.73 15.33
C PRO A 135 0.29 19.79 15.49
N GLY A 136 0.19 20.40 16.66
CA GLY A 136 -0.81 21.43 16.94
C GLY A 136 -1.11 21.58 18.42
N ASP A 137 -1.90 22.59 18.76
CA ASP A 137 -2.42 22.76 20.11
C ASP A 137 -3.53 21.73 20.40
N ALA A 138 -3.46 21.07 21.55
CA ALA A 138 -4.41 20.02 21.90
C ALA A 138 -5.86 20.53 22.04
N GLY A 139 -6.06 21.79 22.43
CA GLY A 139 -7.38 22.41 22.49
C GLY A 139 -7.99 22.61 21.10
N ILE A 140 -7.18 23.02 20.12
CA ILE A 140 -7.62 23.15 18.72
C ILE A 140 -7.97 21.78 18.13
N ILE A 141 -7.11 20.78 18.34
CA ILE A 141 -7.35 19.42 17.84
C ILE A 141 -8.59 18.81 18.48
N LYS A 142 -8.77 19.00 19.80
CA LYS A 142 -9.98 18.57 20.51
C LYS A 142 -11.24 19.19 19.89
N ASN A 143 -11.25 20.50 19.68
CA ASN A 143 -12.40 21.20 19.12
C ASN A 143 -12.70 20.74 17.67
N LEU A 144 -11.68 20.48 16.85
CA LEU A 144 -11.86 19.94 15.50
C LEU A 144 -12.48 18.53 15.50
N ILE A 145 -12.02 17.66 16.39
CA ILE A 145 -12.55 16.30 16.56
C ILE A 145 -13.99 16.32 17.11
N GLU A 146 -14.27 17.18 18.09
CA GLU A 146 -15.62 17.39 18.64
C GLU A 146 -16.59 18.00 17.62
N THR A 147 -16.12 18.94 16.81
CA THR A 147 -16.92 19.52 15.70
C THR A 147 -17.26 18.45 14.65
N ALA A 148 -16.40 17.46 14.47
CA ALA A 148 -16.67 16.31 13.61
C ALA A 148 -17.59 15.25 14.26
N GLY A 149 -18.01 15.47 15.51
CA GLY A 149 -18.93 14.58 16.24
C GLY A 149 -18.25 13.46 17.04
N PHE A 150 -16.93 13.52 17.23
CA PHE A 150 -16.17 12.50 17.97
C PHE A 150 -15.64 13.05 19.29
N GLN A 151 -15.23 12.17 20.20
CA GLN A 151 -14.65 12.54 21.50
C GLN A 151 -13.16 12.22 21.52
N LEU A 152 -12.37 13.11 22.14
CA LEU A 152 -10.94 12.92 22.35
C LEU A 152 -10.67 12.52 23.81
N GLU A 153 -10.58 11.22 24.07
CA GLU A 153 -10.24 10.65 25.36
C GLU A 153 -8.77 10.90 25.72
N GLY A 154 -8.52 11.20 27.00
CA GLY A 154 -7.20 11.53 27.54
C GLY A 154 -6.86 13.03 27.48
N ALA A 155 -7.66 13.85 26.80
CA ALA A 155 -7.44 15.29 26.70
C ALA A 155 -7.55 16.01 28.07
N GLU A 156 -8.30 15.42 29.00
CA GLU A 156 -8.51 15.91 30.37
C GLU A 156 -7.20 15.93 31.17
N LYS A 157 -6.28 15.02 30.83
CA LYS A 157 -4.95 14.92 31.45
C LYS A 157 -4.03 16.08 31.05
N ILE A 158 -4.33 16.75 29.93
CA ILE A 158 -3.56 17.88 29.39
C ILE A 158 -4.07 19.22 29.94
N THR A 159 -5.37 19.32 30.28
CA THR A 159 -6.01 20.57 30.72
C THR A 159 -5.87 20.84 32.23
N SER A 160 -5.15 20.01 32.99
CA SER A 160 -4.99 20.17 34.44
C SER A 160 -3.73 20.93 34.87
N THR A 161 -3.22 21.83 34.02
CA THR A 161 -2.34 22.91 34.53
C THR A 161 -3.13 24.21 34.41
N PRO A 162 -3.65 24.77 35.51
CA PRO A 162 -4.30 26.07 35.45
C PRO A 162 -3.29 27.07 34.91
N PRO A 163 -3.69 28.00 34.02
CA PRO A 163 -2.82 29.13 33.72
C PRO A 163 -2.57 29.82 35.04
N LEU A 164 -1.32 29.77 35.52
CA LEU A 164 -0.89 30.67 36.57
C LEU A 164 -1.30 32.05 36.09
N ALA A 165 -2.24 32.65 36.82
CA ALA A 165 -2.62 34.02 36.66
C ALA A 165 -1.33 34.84 36.76
N SER A 166 -0.80 35.20 35.59
CA SER A 166 0.31 36.12 35.46
C SER A 166 -0.26 37.46 35.89
N LYS A 167 -0.13 37.74 37.19
CA LYS A 167 -0.41 39.04 37.79
C LYS A 167 0.29 40.09 36.92
N GLY A 168 -0.49 41.08 36.52
CA GLY A 168 -0.09 42.14 35.61
C GLY A 168 1.32 42.64 35.89
N THR A 169 2.18 42.44 34.90
CA THR A 169 3.37 43.26 34.74
C THR A 169 2.98 44.39 33.79
N PRO A 170 3.13 45.67 34.16
CA PRO A 170 2.80 46.80 33.30
C PRO A 170 3.64 46.78 32.03
N PRO A 171 3.16 47.40 30.93
CA PRO A 171 3.83 47.33 29.64
C PRO A 171 5.23 47.96 29.72
N PRO A 172 6.29 47.27 29.24
CA PRO A 172 7.54 47.96 28.97
C PRO A 172 7.30 48.96 27.84
N SER A 173 7.56 50.23 28.15
CA SER A 173 7.64 51.32 27.21
C SER A 173 8.56 50.94 26.04
N TYR A 174 8.06 51.12 24.82
CA TYR A 174 8.83 50.98 23.59
C TYR A 174 10.02 51.95 23.61
N ALA A 175 11.23 51.40 23.81
CA ALA A 175 12.46 52.03 23.35
C ALA A 175 12.92 51.26 22.10
N PRO A 176 13.19 51.94 20.97
CA PRO A 176 13.74 51.27 19.79
C PRO A 176 15.13 50.70 20.13
N PRO A 177 15.45 49.45 19.74
CA PRO A 177 16.77 48.90 19.94
C PRO A 177 17.80 49.67 19.08
N PRO A 178 19.02 49.94 19.59
CA PRO A 178 20.09 50.46 18.77
C PRO A 178 20.47 49.43 17.71
N THR A 179 20.63 49.91 16.48
CA THR A 179 21.13 49.16 15.33
C THR A 179 22.43 48.45 15.70
N PRO A 180 22.50 47.10 15.66
CA PRO A 180 23.77 46.41 15.79
C PRO A 180 24.60 46.68 14.53
N LYS A 181 25.68 47.42 14.74
CA LYS A 181 26.76 47.64 13.78
C LYS A 181 27.25 46.27 13.29
N ALA A 182 27.19 46.06 11.97
CA ALA A 182 27.62 44.83 11.31
C ALA A 182 29.04 44.43 11.77
N ALA A 183 29.11 43.37 12.57
CA ALA A 183 30.34 42.63 12.78
C ALA A 183 30.61 41.78 11.53
N PRO A 184 31.87 41.63 11.09
CA PRO A 184 32.20 40.69 10.03
C PRO A 184 31.78 39.26 10.44
N PRO A 185 31.37 38.42 9.49
CA PRO A 185 31.01 37.04 9.80
C PRO A 185 32.22 36.33 10.43
N PRO A 186 32.01 35.50 11.47
CA PRO A 186 33.08 34.64 11.98
C PRO A 186 33.56 33.75 10.83
N ALA A 187 34.88 33.62 10.70
CA ALA A 187 35.48 32.64 9.80
C ALA A 187 34.90 31.27 10.15
N TYR A 188 34.33 30.61 9.15
CA TYR A 188 33.87 29.25 9.26
C TYR A 188 35.12 28.38 9.41
N GLU A 189 35.46 27.99 10.64
CA GLU A 189 36.37 26.87 10.87
C GLU A 189 35.62 25.63 10.42
N GLU A 190 36.06 25.04 9.29
CA GLU A 190 35.57 23.75 8.85
C GLU A 190 35.84 22.73 9.97
N PRO A 191 34.83 22.00 10.46
CA PRO A 191 35.06 20.94 11.43
C PRO A 191 36.02 19.92 10.82
N ASP A 192 37.18 19.78 11.46
CA ASP A 192 38.20 18.79 11.13
C ASP A 192 37.66 17.40 11.49
N PHE A 193 37.08 16.71 10.51
CA PHE A 193 36.59 15.33 10.62
C PHE A 193 37.74 14.31 10.59
N SER A 194 38.91 14.66 11.10
CA SER A 194 40.07 13.76 11.24
C SER A 194 40.07 13.01 12.58
N ASP A 195 38.96 13.05 13.34
CA ASP A 195 38.75 12.08 14.42
C ASP A 195 38.47 10.72 13.79
N GLU A 196 39.56 9.99 13.60
CA GLU A 196 39.71 8.56 13.45
C GLU A 196 38.58 7.83 14.19
N ILE A 197 37.52 7.51 13.44
CA ILE A 197 36.44 6.65 13.91
C ILE A 197 37.11 5.31 14.20
N ASP A 198 37.35 5.07 15.48
CA ASP A 198 37.71 3.79 16.07
C ASP A 198 36.53 2.85 15.81
N ILE A 199 36.50 2.26 14.61
CA ILE A 199 35.49 1.27 14.21
C ILE A 199 35.80 0.06 15.10
N PRO A 200 34.94 -0.28 16.06
CA PRO A 200 35.17 -1.47 16.88
C PRO A 200 35.29 -2.65 15.93
N ASP A 201 36.39 -3.41 16.06
CA ASP A 201 36.63 -4.66 15.33
C ASP A 201 35.39 -5.54 15.44
N TYR A 202 34.55 -5.46 14.41
CA TYR A 202 33.33 -6.23 14.33
C TYR A 202 33.78 -7.62 13.89
N GLU A 203 34.09 -8.49 14.86
CA GLU A 203 34.26 -9.91 14.61
C GLU A 203 32.99 -10.40 13.89
N THR A 204 33.15 -10.73 12.60
CA THR A 204 32.10 -11.33 11.80
C THR A 204 31.66 -12.61 12.52
N PRO A 205 30.39 -12.75 12.90
CA PRO A 205 29.90 -13.93 13.59
C PRO A 205 30.24 -15.22 12.84
N ASP A 206 30.65 -16.28 13.56
CA ASP A 206 31.09 -17.59 13.01
C ASP A 206 30.12 -18.27 12.03
N TRP A 207 28.88 -17.80 11.88
CA TRP A 207 27.92 -18.31 10.89
C TRP A 207 28.08 -17.72 9.49
N TRP A 208 29.04 -16.80 9.29
CA TRP A 208 29.48 -16.30 7.98
C TRP A 208 30.62 -17.12 7.36
N ASP A 209 31.20 -18.07 8.10
CA ASP A 209 32.25 -18.93 7.55
C ASP A 209 31.62 -19.99 6.61
N ASP A 210 31.91 -19.86 5.32
CA ASP A 210 31.40 -20.66 4.18
C ASP A 210 31.59 -22.19 4.35
N GLY A 211 32.35 -22.62 5.35
CA GLY A 211 32.63 -24.02 5.65
C GLY A 211 31.49 -24.81 6.32
N ASN A 212 30.41 -24.17 6.78
CA ASN A 212 29.35 -24.86 7.53
C ASN A 212 27.92 -24.67 6.95
N MET A 213 27.81 -24.32 5.66
CA MET A 213 26.51 -24.35 5.00
C MET A 213 25.96 -25.79 5.00
N PRO A 214 24.73 -26.03 5.46
CA PRO A 214 24.08 -27.32 5.23
C PRO A 214 24.03 -27.56 3.72
N PRO A 215 24.24 -28.81 3.26
CA PRO A 215 24.19 -29.11 1.83
C PRO A 215 22.86 -28.61 1.26
N PRO A 216 22.85 -28.05 0.03
CA PRO A 216 21.62 -27.62 -0.60
C PRO A 216 20.66 -28.82 -0.60
N MET A 217 19.45 -28.62 -0.06
CA MET A 217 18.42 -29.66 -0.13
C MET A 217 18.23 -30.03 -1.59
N GLU A 218 18.39 -31.30 -1.91
CA GLU A 218 18.06 -31.81 -3.23
C GLU A 218 16.60 -31.43 -3.54
N PRO A 219 16.34 -30.83 -4.71
CA PRO A 219 14.98 -30.54 -5.11
C PRO A 219 14.21 -31.87 -5.15
N PRO A 220 12.98 -31.91 -4.63
CA PRO A 220 12.21 -33.15 -4.61
C PRO A 220 11.94 -33.65 -6.03
N ASP A 221 12.02 -34.98 -6.24
CA ASP A 221 12.04 -35.71 -7.52
C ASP A 221 10.92 -35.38 -8.53
N TRP A 222 9.89 -34.62 -8.14
CA TRP A 222 8.81 -34.19 -9.03
C TRP A 222 9.16 -32.95 -9.87
N TRP A 223 10.36 -32.39 -9.72
CA TRP A 223 10.88 -31.30 -10.57
C TRP A 223 11.61 -31.81 -11.83
N ASP A 224 12.03 -33.08 -11.87
CA ASP A 224 12.69 -33.71 -13.02
C ASP A 224 11.70 -34.44 -13.95
N GLU A 225 10.41 -34.13 -13.85
CA GLU A 225 9.42 -34.64 -14.81
C GLU A 225 9.54 -33.85 -16.13
N GLU A 226 10.58 -34.21 -16.88
CA GLU A 226 10.81 -33.84 -18.27
C GLU A 226 9.49 -34.08 -19.03
N PRO A 227 8.88 -33.05 -19.66
CA PRO A 227 7.62 -33.23 -20.35
C PRO A 227 7.84 -34.21 -21.50
N SER A 228 7.35 -35.44 -21.31
CA SER A 228 7.40 -36.48 -22.32
C SER A 228 6.71 -35.98 -23.58
N ASP A 229 7.51 -35.81 -24.65
CA ASP A 229 7.08 -35.53 -26.02
C ASP A 229 6.09 -36.61 -26.49
N VAL A 230 4.80 -36.39 -26.25
CA VAL A 230 3.73 -37.09 -26.94
C VAL A 230 3.41 -36.33 -28.23
N PRO A 231 3.58 -36.94 -29.42
CA PRO A 231 3.23 -36.30 -30.67
C PRO A 231 1.70 -36.18 -30.76
N VAL A 232 1.18 -34.99 -30.51
CA VAL A 232 -0.24 -34.69 -30.73
C VAL A 232 -0.41 -34.37 -32.22
N ASP A 233 -0.94 -35.35 -32.95
CA ASP A 233 -1.36 -35.26 -34.34
C ASP A 233 -2.53 -34.25 -34.45
N TYR A 234 -2.22 -32.99 -34.76
CA TYR A 234 -3.23 -31.97 -35.02
C TYR A 234 -3.61 -31.98 -36.51
N PRO A 235 -4.90 -32.18 -36.86
CA PRO A 235 -5.32 -32.12 -38.25
C PRO A 235 -5.21 -30.70 -38.81
N MET A 236 -4.40 -30.58 -39.87
CA MET A 236 -4.29 -29.40 -40.73
C MET A 236 -5.66 -28.97 -41.26
N THR A 237 -6.04 -27.72 -41.00
CA THR A 237 -6.95 -26.94 -41.85
C THR A 237 -6.49 -25.48 -41.92
N PRO A 238 -6.83 -24.76 -43.01
CA PRO A 238 -5.87 -23.91 -43.70
C PRO A 238 -5.90 -22.43 -43.29
N SER A 239 -4.72 -21.83 -43.39
CA SER A 239 -4.43 -20.53 -44.01
C SER A 239 -5.56 -19.50 -43.99
N SER A 240 -5.45 -18.54 -43.07
CA SER A 240 -6.11 -17.25 -43.21
C SER A 240 -5.12 -16.15 -42.82
N SER A 241 -4.53 -15.53 -43.85
CA SER A 241 -3.78 -14.29 -43.75
C SER A 241 -4.67 -13.19 -43.15
N ALA A 242 -4.52 -12.94 -41.85
CA ALA A 242 -5.09 -11.78 -41.19
C ALA A 242 -3.97 -10.82 -40.80
N ARG A 243 -3.80 -9.81 -41.65
CA ARG A 243 -3.17 -8.50 -41.39
C ARG A 243 -3.30 -8.07 -39.92
N PRO A 244 -2.26 -7.54 -39.27
CA PRO A 244 -2.44 -6.84 -38.01
C PRO A 244 -3.21 -5.54 -38.29
N SER A 245 -4.49 -5.53 -37.89
CA SER A 245 -5.29 -4.30 -37.83
C SER A 245 -4.71 -3.40 -36.76
N ALA A 246 -3.93 -2.42 -37.19
CA ALA A 246 -3.64 -1.21 -36.44
C ALA A 246 -4.97 -0.60 -36.01
N ARG A 247 -5.31 -0.75 -34.73
CA ARG A 247 -6.49 -0.12 -34.15
C ARG A 247 -6.10 1.30 -33.74
N SER A 248 -6.52 2.25 -34.57
CA SER A 248 -6.49 3.67 -34.26
C SER A 248 -7.24 3.94 -32.97
N THR A 249 -6.50 4.41 -31.96
CA THR A 249 -7.07 5.25 -30.90
C THR A 249 -6.70 6.69 -31.22
N ASP A 250 -7.52 7.30 -32.07
CA ASP A 250 -7.66 8.75 -32.14
C ASP A 250 -8.43 9.19 -30.90
N SER A 251 -7.76 9.89 -29.98
CA SER A 251 -8.37 10.89 -29.09
C SER A 251 -7.30 11.68 -28.35
N SER A 252 -7.11 12.92 -28.82
CA SER A 252 -6.86 14.13 -28.01
C SER A 252 -5.48 14.35 -27.38
N GLY A 253 -4.71 15.26 -27.99
CA GLY A 253 -3.64 16.01 -27.31
C GLY A 253 -2.32 15.26 -27.13
N GLY A 254 -1.63 14.98 -28.23
CA GLY A 254 -0.37 14.23 -28.30
C GLY A 254 0.81 14.90 -27.61
N GLY A 255 0.81 14.90 -26.27
CA GLY A 255 2.05 14.75 -25.53
C GLY A 255 2.35 13.25 -25.48
N ASP A 256 3.48 12.82 -26.02
CA ASP A 256 3.91 11.43 -25.86
C ASP A 256 4.01 11.14 -24.36
N ASP A 257 3.09 10.31 -23.85
CA ASP A 257 3.15 9.83 -22.48
C ASP A 257 4.54 9.20 -22.26
N GLN A 258 5.26 9.70 -21.26
CA GLN A 258 6.61 9.26 -20.96
C GLN A 258 6.76 9.00 -19.47
N ILE A 259 7.44 7.92 -19.11
CA ILE A 259 7.82 7.63 -17.72
C ILE A 259 9.34 7.68 -17.61
N ARG A 260 9.81 8.51 -16.67
CA ARG A 260 11.24 8.64 -16.35
C ARG A 260 11.66 7.56 -15.36
N ILE A 261 12.74 6.86 -15.68
CA ILE A 261 13.33 5.84 -14.82
C ILE A 261 14.84 6.09 -14.70
N ARG A 262 15.46 5.64 -13.61
CA ARG A 262 16.92 5.56 -13.42
C ARG A 262 17.28 4.09 -13.25
N ILE A 263 18.25 3.61 -14.01
CA ILE A 263 18.79 2.24 -13.91
C ILE A 263 20.28 2.40 -13.64
N GLY A 264 20.79 1.98 -12.48
CA GLY A 264 22.21 2.19 -12.19
C GLY A 264 22.58 3.67 -12.10
N GLY A 265 21.65 4.55 -11.71
CA GLY A 265 21.81 6.00 -11.77
C GLY A 265 21.72 6.62 -13.19
N ILE A 266 21.57 5.82 -14.25
CA ILE A 266 21.48 6.33 -15.63
C ILE A 266 20.03 6.71 -15.95
N PRO A 267 19.76 7.98 -16.33
CA PRO A 267 18.41 8.42 -16.68
C PRO A 267 17.95 7.82 -18.01
N MET A 268 16.76 7.23 -17.98
CA MET A 268 16.10 6.62 -19.12
C MET A 268 14.62 7.04 -19.17
N VAL A 269 14.01 6.91 -20.35
CA VAL A 269 12.62 7.26 -20.61
C VAL A 269 11.94 6.11 -21.32
N VAL A 270 10.82 5.64 -20.76
CA VAL A 270 9.94 4.65 -21.38
C VAL A 270 8.85 5.38 -22.17
N THR A 271 8.67 5.00 -23.43
CA THR A 271 7.68 5.57 -24.36
C THR A 271 6.98 4.45 -25.15
N GLY A 272 5.85 4.74 -25.81
CA GLY A 272 5.22 3.81 -26.77
C GLY A 272 3.86 3.23 -26.40
N GLY A 273 3.10 3.85 -25.49
CA GLY A 273 1.70 3.50 -25.25
C GLY A 273 1.07 4.32 -24.14
N SER A 274 -0.07 3.87 -23.60
CA SER A 274 -0.74 4.62 -22.53
C SER A 274 0.09 4.63 -21.24
N PHE A 275 0.06 5.76 -20.52
CA PHE A 275 0.73 5.89 -19.22
C PHE A 275 0.42 4.74 -18.24
N GLN A 276 -0.84 4.27 -18.20
CA GLN A 276 -1.25 3.20 -17.30
C GLN A 276 -0.59 1.86 -17.65
N THR A 277 -0.47 1.54 -18.94
CA THR A 277 0.18 0.30 -19.38
C THR A 277 1.67 0.33 -19.11
N MET A 278 2.34 1.46 -19.40
CA MET A 278 3.76 1.63 -19.08
C MET A 278 4.03 1.53 -17.57
N LEU A 279 3.17 2.14 -16.76
CA LEU A 279 3.26 2.05 -15.30
C LEU A 279 3.07 0.61 -14.79
N GLY A 280 2.19 -0.17 -15.43
CA GLY A 280 2.00 -1.59 -15.13
C GLY A 280 3.28 -2.40 -15.32
N VAL A 281 4.02 -2.17 -16.41
CA VAL A 281 5.29 -2.85 -16.70
C VAL A 281 6.37 -2.45 -15.70
N ILE A 282 6.54 -1.16 -15.45
CA ILE A 282 7.53 -0.67 -14.48
C ILE A 282 7.23 -1.25 -13.09
N LYS A 283 5.94 -1.40 -12.73
CA LYS A 283 5.50 -2.03 -11.48
C LYS A 283 5.82 -3.52 -11.37
N ASN A 284 6.31 -4.18 -12.40
CA ASN A 284 6.73 -5.58 -12.32
C ASN A 284 8.24 -5.73 -12.16
N ILE A 285 9.03 -4.65 -12.25
CA ILE A 285 10.48 -4.69 -12.08
C ILE A 285 10.82 -4.86 -10.58
N PRO A 286 11.58 -5.89 -10.16
CA PRO A 286 11.95 -6.09 -8.77
C PRO A 286 12.83 -4.93 -8.25
N GLY A 287 12.80 -4.69 -6.94
CA GLY A 287 13.67 -3.69 -6.29
C GLY A 287 13.37 -2.21 -6.57
N ARG A 288 12.49 -1.90 -7.52
CA ARG A 288 12.13 -0.52 -7.91
C ARG A 288 11.65 0.34 -6.73
N ARG A 289 11.99 1.63 -6.76
CA ARG A 289 11.52 2.66 -5.82
C ARG A 289 10.99 3.85 -6.59
N PHE A 290 9.95 4.52 -6.09
CA PHE A 290 9.42 5.73 -6.73
C PHE A 290 9.80 6.96 -5.91
N HIS A 291 10.52 7.89 -6.56
CA HIS A 291 10.88 9.18 -5.96
C HIS A 291 9.86 10.23 -6.38
N SER A 292 8.99 10.62 -5.45
CA SER A 292 7.90 11.56 -5.73
C SER A 292 8.35 12.99 -6.04
N GLY A 293 9.52 13.40 -5.53
CA GLY A 293 10.09 14.74 -5.79
C GLY A 293 10.41 14.93 -7.28
N ASP A 294 11.11 13.96 -7.87
CA ASP A 294 11.55 14.02 -9.26
C ASP A 294 10.55 13.37 -10.24
N LYS A 295 9.56 12.63 -9.71
CA LYS A 295 8.66 11.75 -10.48
C LYS A 295 9.43 10.73 -11.31
N VAL A 296 10.46 10.13 -10.71
CA VAL A 296 11.36 9.15 -11.34
C VAL A 296 11.26 7.82 -10.59
N TRP A 297 11.24 6.73 -11.34
CA TRP A 297 11.41 5.39 -10.78
C TRP A 297 12.89 5.02 -10.73
N ASP A 298 13.41 4.72 -9.55
CA ASP A 298 14.76 4.20 -9.37
C ASP A 298 14.72 2.67 -9.44
N ILE A 299 15.59 2.09 -10.26
CA ILE A 299 15.79 0.66 -10.39
C ILE A 299 17.20 0.37 -9.88
N PRO A 300 17.34 -0.51 -8.86
CA PRO A 300 18.62 -0.78 -8.23
C PRO A 300 19.66 -1.37 -9.21
N ASP A 301 20.93 -1.20 -8.85
CA ASP A 301 22.10 -1.55 -9.67
C ASP A 301 22.25 -3.07 -9.90
N ASP A 302 21.51 -3.89 -9.14
CA ASP A 302 21.40 -5.34 -9.33
C ASP A 302 20.65 -5.69 -10.63
N SER A 303 19.89 -4.74 -11.19
CA SER A 303 19.15 -4.91 -12.44
C SER A 303 19.94 -4.32 -13.61
N THR A 304 20.39 -5.19 -14.52
CA THR A 304 21.10 -4.73 -15.72
C THR A 304 20.16 -3.97 -16.66
N ILE A 305 20.71 -3.01 -17.41
CA ILE A 305 19.97 -2.24 -18.43
C ILE A 305 19.35 -3.19 -19.45
N ASP A 306 20.06 -4.27 -19.82
CA ASP A 306 19.58 -5.28 -20.78
C ASP A 306 18.35 -6.02 -20.25
N SER A 307 18.32 -6.40 -18.97
CA SER A 307 17.16 -7.05 -18.35
C SER A 307 15.94 -6.12 -18.32
N VAL A 308 16.13 -4.85 -17.95
CA VAL A 308 15.03 -3.86 -17.96
C VAL A 308 14.55 -3.61 -19.39
N GLN A 309 15.47 -3.47 -20.35
CA GLN A 309 15.16 -3.28 -21.75
C GLN A 309 14.40 -4.49 -22.33
N GLN A 310 14.76 -5.71 -21.96
CA GLN A 310 14.05 -6.92 -22.38
C GLN A 310 12.60 -6.92 -21.88
N VAL A 311 12.36 -6.58 -20.61
CA VAL A 311 11.01 -6.50 -20.03
C VAL A 311 10.17 -5.41 -20.71
N VAL A 312 10.77 -4.24 -20.96
CA VAL A 312 10.10 -3.10 -21.60
C VAL A 312 9.77 -3.43 -23.07
N ASN A 313 10.72 -4.01 -23.81
CA ASN A 313 10.54 -4.42 -25.21
C ASN A 313 9.52 -5.56 -25.36
N ALA A 314 9.54 -6.54 -24.45
CA ALA A 314 8.58 -7.65 -24.44
C ALA A 314 7.13 -7.15 -24.28
N ALA A 315 6.94 -6.02 -23.61
CA ALA A 315 5.64 -5.37 -23.47
C ALA A 315 5.30 -4.37 -24.61
N GLY A 316 6.15 -4.27 -25.64
CA GLY A 316 5.93 -3.40 -26.80
C GLY A 316 6.29 -1.92 -26.58
N PHE A 317 7.03 -1.61 -25.52
CA PHE A 317 7.48 -0.25 -25.21
C PHE A 317 8.92 -0.01 -25.65
N ILE A 318 9.29 1.25 -25.79
CA ILE A 318 10.63 1.68 -26.20
C ILE A 318 11.32 2.34 -25.01
N LEU A 319 12.46 1.78 -24.62
CA LEU A 319 13.36 2.39 -23.65
C LEU A 319 14.37 3.27 -24.38
N LYS A 320 14.41 4.57 -24.07
CA LYS A 320 15.36 5.54 -24.63
C LYS A 320 16.22 6.13 -23.52
N ARG A 321 17.45 6.52 -23.84
CA ARG A 321 18.29 7.29 -22.93
C ARG A 321 17.73 8.71 -22.79
N GLY A 322 17.51 9.14 -21.56
CA GLY A 322 16.90 10.43 -21.20
C GLY A 322 17.89 11.56 -21.03
#